data_AF-A0A0G4EDZ7-F1
#
_entry.id   AF-A0A0G4EDZ7-F1
#
_cell.length_a   1.000
_cell.length_b   1.000
_cell.length_c   1.000
_cell.angle_alpha   90.00
_cell.angle_beta   90.00
_cell.angle_gamma   90.00
#
_symmetry.space_group_name_H-M   'P 1'
#
loop_
_entity.id
_entity.type
_entity.pdbx_description
1 polymer ?
#
loop_
_entity_poly.entity_id
_entity_poly.type
_entity_poly.pdbx_seq_one_letter_code
_entity_poly.pdbx_strand_id
1 'polypeptide(L)'
;MPVRNTLPVGHDEHEHEQHVQLAVCMQGLQQPVDSEAYTSEGRPPSDANACWLVGLPEDVERQLLAFLTAEDCGHFRASSKSVGCQLVNEAYLTHRIDAAIREEGLTGVFTYQKRCVTVLLLLRQWITATLSAVSLLVPIAVGGIVLVVLYMPILLCTLVMTRGLADFLEPLAGFPHWIHRPIVVFYMTLYSLLLLLVVPVFVITEAIRLLGEASFVVRAYRQFWVARDGVCDLLWSVARSVVSGLRVALSIGKLFLGSAATPGTCIAWLRSPSGKRFLLQLGVTPPLIIVATRWVVPCILLSLICLVIVCHLLHLRWSELVLRLADTRASYLLRLLYVIEEGGRWDRCVSLIHYLRNCRLLPSLPITITAHELQQVGSRAVFDTRPPAVRQYSLFSHRIREHVDLSCVNGRDYVGPSSLTHPLTYVSIDLTESDPPTKCDRYVYSSFTDLIVFLIDAHFVDGNDFRLRPHFTHPSDLLNPPPSEYQLTQDVMLHARGEWNGCRKAAYWRVDEANVLWQAPRFILCGKKAADDFLVRVDFGLKICTTERPVPRKRRPDERYPQTAALIHQKVVAA
;
A
#
# COMPACT_ATOMS: atom_id res chain seq x y z
N MET A 1 23.21 30.99 -54.49
CA MET A 1 24.56 31.53 -54.72
C MET A 1 24.55 32.45 -55.93
N PRO A 2 25.35 33.53 -56.02
CA PRO A 2 26.39 34.02 -55.07
C PRO A 2 25.98 35.34 -54.36
N VAL A 3 26.31 35.63 -53.07
CA VAL A 3 27.60 35.97 -52.40
C VAL A 3 28.04 37.42 -52.78
N ARG A 4 28.15 38.44 -51.89
CA ARG A 4 29.03 38.55 -50.71
C ARG A 4 28.77 39.84 -49.86
N ASN A 5 28.83 39.67 -48.53
CA ASN A 5 29.40 40.47 -47.41
C ASN A 5 29.15 41.98 -47.23
N THR A 6 28.73 42.38 -46.01
CA THR A 6 29.63 42.98 -44.98
C THR A 6 28.95 43.09 -43.59
N LEU A 7 29.74 42.79 -42.54
CA LEU A 7 29.45 42.92 -41.10
C LEU A 7 29.39 44.41 -40.65
N PRO A 8 28.88 44.70 -39.44
CA PRO A 8 29.82 44.88 -38.33
C PRO A 8 29.38 44.26 -36.99
N VAL A 9 30.43 44.13 -36.17
CA VAL A 9 30.56 43.64 -34.81
C VAL A 9 30.02 44.66 -33.80
N GLY A 10 29.34 44.19 -32.75
CA GLY A 10 29.06 44.91 -31.50
C GLY A 10 28.68 43.88 -30.43
N HIS A 11 29.64 43.45 -29.62
CA HIS A 11 30.02 43.96 -28.30
C HIS A 11 29.18 43.37 -27.15
N ASP A 12 29.86 42.55 -26.35
CA ASP A 12 29.42 41.90 -25.11
C ASP A 12 29.01 42.91 -24.03
N GLU A 13 27.72 42.94 -23.66
CA GLU A 13 27.21 43.59 -22.43
C GLU A 13 26.02 42.81 -21.85
N HIS A 14 26.19 41.51 -21.54
CA HIS A 14 25.12 40.75 -20.86
C HIS A 14 25.54 39.90 -19.65
N GLU A 15 26.78 40.00 -19.18
CA GLU A 15 27.24 39.28 -17.97
C GLU A 15 27.36 40.14 -16.70
N HIS A 16 27.02 41.45 -16.74
CA HIS A 16 27.07 42.31 -15.55
C HIS A 16 25.72 42.60 -14.88
N GLU A 17 24.59 42.20 -15.47
CA GLU A 17 23.26 42.45 -14.89
C GLU A 17 22.78 41.33 -13.94
N GLN A 18 23.32 40.11 -14.03
CA GLN A 18 22.94 39.01 -13.11
C GLN A 18 23.60 39.10 -11.73
N HIS A 19 24.73 39.80 -11.59
CA HIS A 19 25.38 39.97 -10.28
C HIS A 19 24.81 41.13 -9.44
N VAL A 20 24.07 42.06 -10.06
CA VAL A 20 23.44 43.20 -9.34
C VAL A 20 22.06 42.83 -8.80
N GLN A 21 21.31 41.91 -9.42
CA GLN A 21 20.02 41.44 -8.89
C GLN A 21 20.13 40.57 -7.64
N LEU A 22 21.25 39.85 -7.45
CA LEU A 22 21.51 39.06 -6.22
C LEU A 22 21.90 39.94 -5.02
N ALA A 23 22.49 41.11 -5.25
CA ALA A 23 22.85 42.05 -4.19
C ALA A 23 21.65 42.86 -3.66
N VAL A 24 20.66 43.16 -4.52
CA VAL A 24 19.45 43.92 -4.14
C VAL A 24 18.46 43.06 -3.35
N CYS A 25 18.46 41.73 -3.51
CA CYS A 25 17.59 40.84 -2.74
C CYS A 25 18.03 40.68 -1.26
N MET A 26 19.29 40.98 -0.94
CA MET A 26 19.84 40.87 0.42
C MET A 26 19.70 42.15 1.27
N GLN A 27 19.37 43.30 0.68
CA GLN A 27 19.22 44.57 1.41
C GLN A 27 17.77 44.94 1.77
N GLY A 28 16.77 44.16 1.31
CA GLY A 28 15.35 44.39 1.62
C GLY A 28 14.85 43.81 2.95
N LEU A 29 15.68 43.11 3.73
CA LEU A 29 15.27 42.35 4.93
C LEU A 29 15.51 43.06 6.27
N GLN A 30 15.80 44.37 6.25
CA GLN A 30 15.81 45.20 7.46
C GLN A 30 14.53 46.03 7.55
N GLN A 31 13.41 45.36 7.77
CA GLN A 31 12.25 45.98 8.42
C GLN A 31 12.04 45.30 9.78
N PRO A 32 11.79 46.08 10.85
CA PRO A 32 11.48 45.52 12.15
C PRO A 32 10.12 44.83 12.06
N VAL A 33 10.12 43.51 12.14
CA VAL A 33 8.90 42.73 12.36
C VAL A 33 8.50 42.99 13.80
N ASP A 34 7.40 43.74 13.98
CA ASP A 34 6.74 43.89 15.26
C ASP A 34 6.37 42.50 15.79
N SER A 35 7.14 42.05 16.78
CA SER A 35 6.94 40.78 17.46
C SER A 35 5.74 40.91 18.38
N GLU A 36 4.54 40.72 17.83
CA GLU A 36 3.36 40.43 18.65
C GLU A 36 3.54 39.08 19.34
N ALA A 37 3.32 39.11 20.65
CA ALA A 37 3.63 38.06 21.59
C ALA A 37 2.85 36.77 21.29
N TYR A 38 3.56 35.76 20.76
CA TYR A 38 3.17 34.36 20.92
C TYR A 38 3.24 34.01 22.41
N THR A 39 2.09 34.02 23.07
CA THR A 39 1.92 33.45 24.42
C THR A 39 2.08 31.94 24.32
N SER A 40 3.30 31.51 24.66
CA SER A 40 3.70 30.11 24.82
C SER A 40 3.04 29.52 26.07
N GLU A 41 1.79 29.07 25.95
CA GLU A 41 1.20 28.13 26.90
C GLU A 41 1.37 26.70 26.36
N GLY A 42 2.37 26.01 26.91
CA GLY A 42 2.63 24.60 26.64
C GLY A 42 4.04 24.33 26.15
N ARG A 43 5.07 24.70 26.94
CA ARG A 43 6.45 24.26 26.70
C ARG A 43 6.49 22.73 26.81
N PRO A 44 6.70 21.97 25.71
CA PRO A 44 6.88 20.53 25.81
C PRO A 44 8.14 20.25 26.64
N PRO A 45 8.18 19.13 27.38
CA PRO A 45 9.35 18.76 28.17
C PRO A 45 10.58 18.75 27.28
N SER A 46 11.63 19.45 27.72
CA SER A 46 12.93 19.49 27.08
C SER A 46 13.51 18.07 27.05
N ASP A 47 13.32 17.38 25.94
CA ASP A 47 13.95 16.09 25.69
C ASP A 47 15.45 16.31 25.54
N ALA A 48 16.22 15.99 26.58
CA ALA A 48 17.67 16.12 26.68
C ALA A 48 18.49 15.29 25.65
N ASN A 49 17.82 14.65 24.69
CA ASN A 49 18.40 13.86 23.61
C ASN A 49 18.18 14.48 22.21
N ALA A 50 17.78 15.75 22.13
CA ALA A 50 17.76 16.47 20.86
C ALA A 50 19.18 16.50 20.29
N CYS A 51 19.37 15.85 19.15
CA CYS A 51 20.66 15.77 18.49
C CYS A 51 20.89 17.07 17.72
N TRP A 52 21.55 18.02 18.38
CA TRP A 52 21.95 19.29 17.80
C TRP A 52 22.79 19.05 16.55
N LEU A 53 22.59 19.87 15.53
CA LEU A 53 23.44 19.93 14.33
C LEU A 53 24.84 20.43 14.76
N VAL A 54 25.62 19.53 15.37
CA VAL A 54 26.95 19.70 15.99
C VAL A 54 27.22 21.14 16.48
N GLY A 55 26.51 21.56 17.53
CA GLY A 55 26.83 22.80 18.26
C GLY A 55 26.28 24.10 17.66
N LEU A 56 25.38 24.06 16.68
CA LEU A 56 24.65 25.26 16.26
C LEU A 56 23.61 25.70 17.31
N PRO A 57 23.41 27.02 17.50
CA PRO A 57 22.27 27.56 18.24
C PRO A 57 20.92 27.10 17.65
N GLU A 58 19.92 26.92 18.52
CA GLU A 58 18.59 26.36 18.15
C GLU A 58 17.85 27.21 17.10
N ASP A 59 17.99 28.53 17.17
CA ASP A 59 17.42 29.48 16.21
C ASP A 59 18.03 29.35 14.82
N VAL A 60 19.35 29.19 14.72
CA VAL A 60 20.06 28.96 13.46
C VAL A 60 19.68 27.61 12.87
N GLU A 61 19.55 26.57 13.70
CA GLU A 61 19.11 25.25 13.26
C GLU A 61 17.69 25.30 12.68
N ARG A 62 16.74 25.93 13.38
CA ARG A 62 15.36 26.09 12.89
C ARG A 62 15.31 26.88 11.60
N GLN A 63 16.10 27.96 11.49
CA GLN A 63 16.16 28.77 10.29
C GLN A 63 16.74 27.97 9.11
N LEU A 64 17.81 27.21 9.34
CA LEU A 64 18.41 26.34 8.32
C LEU A 64 17.42 25.27 7.86
N LEU A 65 16.70 24.62 8.77
CA LEU A 65 15.66 23.65 8.44
C LEU A 65 14.53 24.28 7.61
N ALA A 66 14.12 25.51 7.92
CA ALA A 66 13.10 26.23 7.15
C ALA A 66 13.51 26.50 5.69
N PHE A 67 14.82 26.59 5.41
CA PHE A 67 15.35 26.82 4.06
C PHE A 67 15.60 25.56 3.23
N LEU A 68 15.67 24.38 3.85
CA LEU A 68 15.83 23.14 3.09
C LEU A 68 14.63 22.96 2.16
N THR A 69 14.80 22.51 0.92
CA THR A 69 13.68 22.02 0.09
C THR A 69 13.30 20.60 0.49
N ALA A 70 12.17 20.07 -0.01
CA ALA A 70 11.85 18.65 0.13
C ALA A 70 12.96 17.73 -0.41
N GLU A 71 13.62 18.16 -1.50
CA GLU A 71 14.77 17.47 -2.09
C GLU A 71 15.97 17.48 -1.14
N ASP A 72 16.32 18.64 -0.60
CA ASP A 72 17.43 18.77 0.35
C ASP A 72 17.19 17.93 1.60
N CYS A 73 15.95 17.89 2.09
CA CYS A 73 15.56 17.04 3.22
C CYS A 73 15.81 15.55 2.91
N GLY A 74 15.53 15.12 1.67
CA GLY A 74 15.82 13.77 1.20
C GLY A 74 17.32 13.48 1.16
N HIS A 75 18.12 14.36 0.56
CA HIS A 75 19.57 14.22 0.48
C HIS A 75 20.24 14.26 1.86
N PHE A 76 19.83 15.18 2.70
CA PHE A 76 20.35 15.33 4.07
C PHE A 76 20.04 14.11 4.94
N ARG A 77 18.84 13.53 4.79
CA ARG A 77 18.49 12.28 5.47
C ARG A 77 19.28 11.07 4.92
N ALA A 78 19.55 11.05 3.62
CA ALA A 78 20.33 9.98 3.00
C ALA A 78 21.83 10.05 3.34
N SER A 79 22.39 11.25 3.49
CA SER A 79 23.82 11.45 3.75
C SER A 79 24.23 11.08 5.18
N SER A 80 23.34 11.22 6.17
CA SER A 80 23.64 10.92 7.58
C SER A 80 22.53 10.12 8.27
N LYS A 81 22.83 8.85 8.57
CA LYS A 81 21.88 7.95 9.27
C LYS A 81 21.52 8.41 10.69
N SER A 82 22.42 9.10 11.39
CA SER A 82 22.18 9.61 12.74
C SER A 82 21.55 11.00 12.67
N VAL A 83 22.35 12.00 12.27
CA VAL A 83 21.99 13.42 12.33
C VAL A 83 20.86 13.75 11.35
N GLY A 84 20.98 13.34 10.09
CA GLY A 84 19.98 13.61 9.06
C GLY A 84 18.62 12.98 9.36
N CYS A 85 18.59 11.74 9.83
CA CYS A 85 17.35 11.07 10.23
C CYS A 85 16.70 11.65 11.49
N GLN A 86 17.51 12.17 12.43
CA GLN A 86 17.03 12.76 13.68
C GLN A 86 16.46 14.17 13.47
N LEU A 87 17.11 14.98 12.63
CA LEU A 87 16.67 16.33 12.30
C LEU A 87 15.46 16.33 11.36
N VAL A 88 15.58 15.63 10.22
CA VAL A 88 14.47 15.44 9.28
C VAL A 88 13.65 14.23 9.74
N ASN A 89 13.12 14.33 10.96
CA ASN A 89 12.26 13.32 11.54
C ASN A 89 10.81 13.47 11.06
N GLU A 90 9.98 12.52 11.49
CA GLU A 90 8.58 12.47 11.10
C GLU A 90 7.77 13.66 11.61
N ALA A 91 8.07 14.19 12.80
CA ALA A 91 7.36 15.33 13.38
C ALA A 91 7.66 16.61 12.60
N TYR A 92 8.93 16.84 12.26
CA TYR A 92 9.37 17.92 11.38
C TYR A 92 8.66 17.88 10.02
N LEU A 93 8.68 16.72 9.34
CA LEU A 93 8.01 16.54 8.05
C LEU A 93 6.49 16.75 8.15
N THR A 94 5.85 16.24 9.20
CA THR A 94 4.41 16.41 9.45
C THR A 94 4.07 17.90 9.63
N HIS A 95 4.85 18.63 10.44
CA HIS A 95 4.67 20.07 10.65
C HIS A 95 4.82 20.85 9.34
N ARG A 96 5.85 20.53 8.54
CA ARG A 96 6.12 21.19 7.27
C ARG A 96 5.07 20.89 6.22
N ILE A 97 4.60 19.65 6.11
CA ILE A 97 3.47 19.30 5.23
C ILE A 97 2.20 20.05 5.66
N ASP A 98 1.92 20.11 6.98
CA ASP A 98 0.77 20.87 7.49
C ASP A 98 0.91 22.38 7.16
N ALA A 99 2.12 22.94 7.14
CA ALA A 99 2.39 24.31 6.72
C ALA A 99 2.19 24.50 5.20
N ALA A 100 2.80 23.64 4.38
CA ALA A 100 2.66 23.68 2.92
C ALA A 100 1.20 23.51 2.47
N ILE A 101 0.41 22.63 3.13
CA ILE A 101 -1.03 22.49 2.87
C ILE A 101 -1.80 23.78 3.18
N ARG A 102 -1.38 24.56 4.19
CA ARG A 102 -2.00 25.85 4.50
C ARG A 102 -1.59 26.93 3.50
N GLU A 103 -0.30 27.03 3.20
CA GLU A 103 0.27 28.03 2.29
C GLU A 103 -0.26 27.89 0.87
N GLU A 104 -0.38 26.66 0.37
CA GLU A 104 -0.91 26.36 -0.98
C GLU A 104 -2.45 26.37 -1.05
N GLY A 105 -3.15 26.77 0.02
CA GLY A 105 -4.62 26.80 0.05
C GLY A 105 -5.29 25.42 -0.06
N LEU A 106 -4.56 24.35 0.26
CA LEU A 106 -5.02 22.95 0.20
C LEU A 106 -5.81 22.52 1.45
N THR A 107 -5.99 23.44 2.41
CA THR A 107 -6.73 23.17 3.65
C THR A 107 -8.19 22.83 3.36
N GLY A 108 -8.62 21.66 3.84
CA GLY A 108 -9.96 21.14 3.57
C GLY A 108 -10.10 20.44 2.21
N VAL A 109 -9.09 20.51 1.34
CA VAL A 109 -9.02 19.82 0.05
C VAL A 109 -8.21 18.54 0.18
N PHE A 110 -7.02 18.63 0.76
CA PHE A 110 -6.17 17.49 1.06
C PHE A 110 -6.00 17.27 2.56
N THR A 111 -5.83 16.01 2.90
CA THR A 111 -5.26 15.56 4.15
C THR A 111 -4.36 14.39 3.82
N TYR A 112 -3.56 13.93 4.76
CA TYR A 112 -2.70 12.78 4.58
C TYR A 112 -2.86 11.81 5.73
N GLN A 113 -2.37 10.60 5.53
CA GLN A 113 -2.48 9.56 6.54
C GLN A 113 -1.51 9.82 7.69
N LYS A 114 -1.98 10.55 8.72
CA LYS A 114 -1.28 10.65 10.01
C LYS A 114 -1.23 9.26 10.65
N ARG A 115 -0.16 8.89 11.38
CA ARG A 115 -0.14 7.59 12.09
C ARG A 115 -1.36 7.55 13.00
N CYS A 116 -2.11 6.46 12.88
CA CYS A 116 -2.68 5.88 14.08
C CYS A 116 -1.51 5.26 14.85
N VAL A 117 -1.03 5.95 15.89
CA VAL A 117 -0.03 5.44 16.84
C VAL A 117 -0.44 4.04 17.34
N THR A 118 -1.74 3.79 17.44
CA THR A 118 -2.36 2.50 17.77
C THR A 118 -2.02 1.37 16.80
N VAL A 119 -1.95 1.60 15.48
CA VAL A 119 -1.68 0.53 14.50
C VAL A 119 -0.23 0.05 14.58
N LEU A 120 0.72 0.96 14.80
CA LEU A 120 2.12 0.56 14.99
C LEU A 120 2.31 -0.23 16.28
N LEU A 121 1.65 0.20 17.36
CA LEU A 121 1.68 -0.51 18.64
C LEU A 121 1.05 -1.89 18.49
N LEU A 122 -0.09 -2.00 17.80
CA LEU A 122 -0.72 -3.27 17.47
C LEU A 122 0.19 -4.15 16.62
N LEU A 123 0.83 -3.61 15.58
CA LEU A 123 1.75 -4.36 14.73
C LEU A 123 2.95 -4.85 15.55
N ARG A 124 3.55 -4.00 16.39
CA ARG A 124 4.65 -4.36 17.29
C ARG A 124 4.23 -5.44 18.28
N GLN A 125 3.03 -5.34 18.84
CA GLN A 125 2.48 -6.33 19.75
C GLN A 125 2.23 -7.67 19.04
N TRP A 126 1.67 -7.63 17.82
CA TRP A 126 1.51 -8.81 16.97
C TRP A 126 2.84 -9.46 16.59
N ILE A 127 3.86 -8.66 16.28
CA ILE A 127 5.22 -9.14 15.98
C ILE A 127 5.81 -9.83 17.20
N THR A 128 5.72 -9.19 18.37
CA THR A 128 6.26 -9.75 19.62
C THR A 128 5.54 -11.04 19.98
N ALA A 129 4.20 -11.08 19.84
CA ALA A 129 3.41 -12.28 20.05
C ALA A 129 3.79 -13.40 19.07
N THR A 130 3.94 -13.09 17.78
CA THR A 130 4.30 -14.09 16.76
C THR A 130 5.72 -14.63 16.98
N LEU A 131 6.69 -13.75 17.26
CA LEU A 131 8.07 -14.16 17.57
C LEU A 131 8.12 -15.02 18.84
N SER A 132 7.33 -14.68 19.87
CA SER A 132 7.25 -15.50 21.08
C SER A 132 6.66 -16.89 20.81
N ALA A 133 5.63 -16.99 19.96
CA ALA A 133 5.03 -18.26 19.57
C ALA A 133 6.00 -19.12 18.74
N VAL A 134 6.71 -18.51 17.78
CA VAL A 134 7.74 -19.22 16.99
C VAL A 134 8.88 -19.69 17.91
N SER A 135 9.33 -18.85 18.83
CA SER A 135 10.37 -19.22 19.80
C SER A 135 9.96 -20.37 20.72
N LEU A 136 8.66 -20.59 20.92
CA LEU A 136 8.13 -21.71 21.71
C LEU A 136 7.95 -22.97 20.85
N LEU A 137 7.62 -22.83 19.57
CA LEU A 137 7.49 -23.95 18.63
C LEU A 137 8.83 -24.60 18.28
N VAL A 138 9.91 -23.81 18.18
CA VAL A 138 11.27 -24.33 17.89
C VAL A 138 11.72 -25.39 18.92
N PRO A 139 11.72 -25.15 20.25
CA PRO A 139 12.11 -26.15 21.23
C PRO A 139 11.14 -27.34 21.28
N ILE A 140 9.86 -27.15 20.99
CA ILE A 140 8.89 -28.25 20.86
C ILE A 140 9.24 -29.15 19.67
N ALA A 141 9.53 -28.57 18.52
CA ALA A 141 9.92 -29.31 17.33
C ALA A 141 11.25 -30.04 17.54
N VAL A 142 12.26 -29.34 18.07
CA VAL A 142 13.58 -29.93 18.38
C VAL A 142 13.45 -31.04 19.42
N GLY A 143 12.71 -30.80 20.51
CA GLY A 143 12.44 -31.80 21.55
C GLY A 143 11.69 -33.01 21.00
N GLY A 144 10.69 -32.80 20.14
CA GLY A 144 9.98 -33.86 19.45
C GLY A 144 10.87 -34.68 18.52
N ILE A 145 11.75 -34.04 17.76
CA ILE A 145 12.73 -34.72 16.90
C ILE A 145 13.69 -35.55 17.74
N VAL A 146 14.26 -34.98 18.80
CA VAL A 146 15.16 -35.69 19.72
C VAL A 146 14.44 -36.89 20.34
N LEU A 147 13.20 -36.71 20.79
CA LEU A 147 12.39 -37.80 21.34
C LEU A 147 12.18 -38.91 20.31
N VAL A 148 11.78 -38.59 19.07
CA VAL A 148 11.58 -39.60 18.02
C VAL A 148 12.90 -40.31 17.67
N VAL A 149 13.99 -39.57 17.50
CA VAL A 149 15.30 -40.11 17.13
C VAL A 149 15.88 -41.00 18.22
N LEU A 150 15.69 -40.66 19.50
CA LEU A 150 16.20 -41.48 20.62
C LEU A 150 15.25 -42.62 21.00
N TYR A 151 13.94 -42.37 21.00
CA TYR A 151 12.95 -43.33 21.51
C TYR A 151 12.61 -44.42 20.48
N MET A 152 12.58 -44.10 19.18
CA MET A 152 12.22 -45.08 18.15
C MET A 152 13.22 -46.23 18.02
N PRO A 153 14.56 -46.00 18.03
CA PRO A 153 15.53 -47.10 18.02
C PRO A 153 15.39 -48.00 19.24
N ILE A 154 15.05 -47.44 20.39
CA ILE A 154 14.88 -48.21 21.61
C ILE A 154 13.59 -49.01 21.54
N LEU A 155 12.47 -48.41 21.12
CA LEU A 155 11.23 -49.14 20.87
C LEU A 155 11.43 -50.27 19.85
N LEU A 156 12.26 -50.04 18.82
CA LEU A 156 12.59 -51.07 17.84
C LEU A 156 13.46 -52.18 18.44
N CYS A 157 14.52 -51.83 19.17
CA CYS A 157 15.38 -52.80 19.86
C CYS A 157 14.58 -53.66 20.83
N THR A 158 13.72 -53.03 21.63
CA THR A 158 12.87 -53.73 22.59
C THR A 158 11.90 -54.69 21.90
N LEU A 159 11.30 -54.30 20.78
CA LEU A 159 10.44 -55.16 19.98
C LEU A 159 11.21 -56.35 19.37
N VAL A 160 12.41 -56.12 18.84
CA VAL A 160 13.29 -57.20 18.34
C VAL A 160 13.65 -58.18 19.46
N MET A 161 14.01 -57.67 20.63
CA MET A 161 14.35 -58.50 21.79
C MET A 161 13.14 -59.26 22.34
N THR A 162 11.95 -58.67 22.40
CA THR A 162 10.72 -59.41 22.79
C THR A 162 10.42 -60.55 21.84
N ARG A 163 10.67 -60.35 20.54
CA ARG A 163 10.46 -61.38 19.53
C ARG A 163 11.48 -62.51 19.66
N GLY A 164 12.76 -62.19 19.79
CA GLY A 164 13.80 -63.19 20.02
C GLY A 164 13.57 -63.99 21.31
N LEU A 165 13.04 -63.34 22.35
CA LEU A 165 12.67 -64.01 23.60
C LEU A 165 11.45 -64.92 23.43
N ALA A 166 10.45 -64.52 22.63
CA ALA A 166 9.33 -65.39 22.28
C ALA A 166 9.78 -66.63 21.49
N ASP A 167 10.68 -66.45 20.51
CA ASP A 167 11.27 -67.55 19.74
C ASP A 167 12.13 -68.47 20.63
N PHE A 168 12.87 -67.92 21.61
CA PHE A 168 13.62 -68.70 22.59
C PHE A 168 12.72 -69.51 23.54
N LEU A 169 11.51 -69.02 23.83
CA LEU A 169 10.54 -69.72 24.67
C LEU A 169 9.70 -70.74 23.87
N GLU A 170 9.74 -70.74 22.53
CA GLU A 170 9.01 -71.69 21.68
C GLU A 170 9.28 -73.18 22.00
N PRO A 171 10.52 -73.62 22.30
CA PRO A 171 10.80 -75.00 22.69
C PRO A 171 10.08 -75.44 23.98
N LEU A 172 9.70 -74.49 24.84
CA LEU A 172 8.94 -74.78 26.07
C LEU A 172 7.46 -75.06 25.80
N ALA A 173 6.97 -74.87 24.57
CA ALA A 173 5.59 -75.19 24.19
C ALA A 173 5.27 -76.69 24.29
N GLY A 174 6.27 -77.57 24.40
CA GLY A 174 6.10 -79.00 24.65
C GLY A 174 5.68 -79.36 26.08
N PHE A 175 5.73 -78.41 27.03
CA PHE A 175 5.31 -78.66 28.41
C PHE A 175 3.78 -78.55 28.59
N PRO A 176 3.19 -79.27 29.56
CA PRO A 176 1.77 -79.16 29.88
C PRO A 176 1.35 -77.70 30.13
N HIS A 177 0.19 -77.31 29.61
CA HIS A 177 -0.26 -75.92 29.55
C HIS A 177 -0.25 -75.18 30.90
N TRP A 178 -0.33 -75.91 32.02
CA TRP A 178 -0.49 -75.36 33.36
C TRP A 178 0.85 -74.94 33.98
N ILE A 179 1.96 -75.47 33.49
CA ILE A 179 3.32 -75.06 33.86
C ILE A 179 3.81 -73.94 32.93
N HIS A 180 3.57 -74.09 31.62
CA HIS A 180 4.10 -73.19 30.61
C HIS A 180 3.53 -71.76 30.71
N ARG A 181 2.21 -71.64 30.85
CA ARG A 181 1.51 -70.34 30.82
C ARG A 181 1.95 -69.36 31.93
N PRO A 182 2.05 -69.74 33.22
CA PRO A 182 2.50 -68.81 34.26
C PRO A 182 3.96 -68.40 34.10
N ILE A 183 4.84 -69.29 33.60
CA ILE A 183 6.25 -68.96 33.37
C ILE A 183 6.40 -67.94 32.24
N VAL A 184 5.72 -68.15 31.12
CA VAL A 184 5.74 -67.19 30.00
C VAL A 184 5.14 -65.84 30.41
N VAL A 185 4.02 -65.84 31.14
CA VAL A 185 3.42 -64.60 31.65
C VAL A 185 4.35 -63.89 32.62
N PHE A 186 5.00 -64.63 33.54
CA PHE A 186 5.95 -64.05 34.49
C PHE A 186 7.17 -63.44 33.79
N TYR A 187 7.80 -64.16 32.86
CA TYR A 187 8.95 -63.65 32.11
C TYR A 187 8.58 -62.48 31.21
N MET A 188 7.45 -62.52 30.51
CA MET A 188 6.99 -61.40 29.69
C MET A 188 6.62 -60.19 30.54
N THR A 189 5.97 -60.39 31.69
CA THR A 189 5.62 -59.30 32.61
C THR A 189 6.87 -58.68 33.24
N LEU A 190 7.81 -59.49 33.71
CA LEU A 190 9.08 -59.03 34.28
C LEU A 190 9.93 -58.30 33.24
N TYR A 191 9.99 -58.84 32.01
CA TYR A 191 10.69 -58.22 30.91
C TYR A 191 10.03 -56.89 30.52
N SER A 192 8.71 -56.83 30.37
CA SER A 192 7.98 -55.59 30.10
C SER A 192 8.15 -54.55 31.22
N LEU A 193 8.16 -54.98 32.50
CA LEU A 193 8.38 -54.09 33.63
C LEU A 193 9.82 -53.54 33.62
N LEU A 194 10.82 -54.39 33.38
CA LEU A 194 12.22 -54.00 33.25
C LEU A 194 12.39 -53.02 32.08
N LEU A 195 11.74 -53.28 30.96
CA LEU A 195 11.72 -52.41 29.80
C LEU A 195 11.13 -51.03 30.13
N LEU A 196 9.96 -51.02 30.77
CA LEU A 196 9.21 -49.81 31.10
C LEU A 196 9.97 -48.95 32.13
N LEU A 197 10.80 -49.55 32.98
CA LEU A 197 11.43 -48.88 34.10
C LEU A 197 12.89 -48.52 33.80
N VAL A 198 13.66 -49.43 33.18
CA VAL A 198 15.09 -49.23 32.90
C VAL A 198 15.29 -48.35 31.69
N VAL A 199 14.51 -48.53 30.61
CA VAL A 199 14.71 -47.74 29.38
C VAL A 199 14.51 -46.24 29.64
N PRO A 200 13.40 -45.76 30.22
CA PRO A 200 13.23 -44.33 30.44
C PRO A 200 14.26 -43.77 31.40
N VAL A 201 14.59 -44.49 32.48
CA VAL A 201 15.59 -44.03 33.46
C VAL A 201 16.97 -43.94 32.83
N PHE A 202 17.39 -44.93 32.06
CA PHE A 202 18.71 -44.92 31.41
C PHE A 202 18.80 -43.87 30.30
N VAL A 203 17.74 -43.71 29.50
CA VAL A 203 17.66 -42.67 28.46
C VAL A 203 17.67 -41.28 29.07
N ILE A 204 16.92 -41.05 30.15
CA ILE A 204 16.90 -39.76 30.84
C ILE A 204 18.26 -39.48 31.48
N THR A 205 18.85 -40.46 32.16
CA THR A 205 20.14 -40.30 32.84
C THR A 205 21.27 -40.04 31.84
N GLU A 206 21.31 -40.78 30.74
CA GLU A 206 22.38 -40.64 29.75
C GLU A 206 22.16 -39.46 28.80
N ALA A 207 20.90 -39.05 28.56
CA ALA A 207 20.61 -37.75 27.94
C ALA A 207 21.10 -36.60 28.84
N ILE A 208 20.85 -36.64 30.16
CA ILE A 208 21.35 -35.63 31.10
C ILE A 208 22.89 -35.63 31.14
N ARG A 209 23.53 -36.81 31.11
CA ARG A 209 24.98 -36.98 31.18
C ARG A 209 25.71 -36.54 29.90
N LEU A 210 25.21 -36.91 28.72
CA LEU A 210 25.79 -36.55 27.42
C LEU A 210 25.63 -35.06 27.09
N LEU A 211 24.53 -34.46 27.53
CA LEU A 211 24.24 -33.07 27.24
C LEU A 211 24.87 -32.13 28.29
N GLY A 212 25.14 -32.60 29.51
CA GLY A 212 25.72 -31.77 30.56
C GLY A 212 24.72 -30.75 31.12
N GLU A 213 24.81 -30.44 32.41
CA GLU A 213 23.84 -29.60 33.14
C GLU A 213 23.67 -28.18 32.55
N ALA A 214 24.67 -27.71 31.78
CA ALA A 214 24.65 -26.40 31.15
C ALA A 214 24.02 -26.38 29.74
N SER A 215 23.70 -27.53 29.14
CA SER A 215 23.27 -27.54 27.74
C SER A 215 21.85 -27.02 27.52
N PHE A 216 21.73 -26.39 26.37
CA PHE A 216 20.49 -25.94 25.75
C PHE A 216 19.39 -27.01 25.74
N VAL A 217 19.73 -28.30 25.65
CA VAL A 217 18.73 -29.39 25.55
C VAL A 217 18.06 -29.70 26.88
N VAL A 218 18.78 -29.67 28.02
CA VAL A 218 18.15 -29.87 29.34
C VAL A 218 17.20 -28.71 29.66
N ARG A 219 17.58 -27.48 29.31
CA ARG A 219 16.68 -26.32 29.42
C ARG A 219 15.50 -26.40 28.46
N ALA A 220 15.72 -26.80 27.20
CA ALA A 220 14.66 -26.98 26.21
C ALA A 220 13.69 -28.11 26.57
N TYR A 221 14.17 -29.20 27.18
CA TYR A 221 13.33 -30.30 27.66
C TYR A 221 12.50 -29.89 28.88
N ARG A 222 13.08 -29.16 29.83
CA ARG A 222 12.35 -28.60 30.98
C ARG A 222 11.30 -27.56 30.52
N GLN A 223 11.68 -26.70 29.59
CA GLN A 223 10.76 -25.74 28.95
C GLN A 223 9.71 -26.44 28.09
N PHE A 224 10.01 -27.55 27.43
CA PHE A 224 9.04 -28.36 26.68
C PHE A 224 7.96 -28.93 27.59
N TRP A 225 8.31 -29.43 28.78
CA TRP A 225 7.32 -29.95 29.73
C TRP A 225 6.45 -28.83 30.34
N VAL A 226 7.07 -27.72 30.74
CA VAL A 226 6.32 -26.54 31.23
C VAL A 226 5.45 -25.93 30.12
N ALA A 227 5.96 -25.86 28.88
CA ALA A 227 5.22 -25.38 27.73
C ALA A 227 4.14 -26.37 27.30
N ARG A 228 4.34 -27.69 27.39
CA ARG A 228 3.33 -28.71 27.06
C ARG A 228 2.08 -28.52 27.90
N ASP A 229 2.22 -28.27 29.19
CA ASP A 229 1.08 -28.05 30.08
C ASP A 229 0.34 -26.75 29.70
N GLY A 230 1.06 -25.65 29.42
CA GLY A 230 0.45 -24.40 28.93
C GLY A 230 -0.09 -24.46 27.48
N VAL A 231 0.50 -25.32 26.64
CA VAL A 231 0.11 -25.57 25.24
C VAL A 231 -1.12 -26.46 25.19
N CYS A 232 -1.37 -27.34 26.15
CA CYS A 232 -2.63 -28.05 26.27
C CYS A 232 -3.80 -27.07 26.49
N ASP A 233 -3.63 -26.05 27.34
CA ASP A 233 -4.64 -25.00 27.56
C ASP A 233 -4.79 -24.06 26.36
N LEU A 234 -3.68 -23.67 25.72
CA LEU A 234 -3.69 -22.83 24.51
C LEU A 234 -4.25 -23.59 23.30
N LEU A 235 -3.91 -24.86 23.09
CA LEU A 235 -4.46 -25.70 22.03
C LEU A 235 -5.94 -25.99 22.25
N TRP A 236 -6.42 -26.09 23.50
CA TRP A 236 -7.85 -26.19 23.78
C TRP A 236 -8.60 -24.90 23.41
N SER A 237 -7.99 -23.74 23.66
CA SER A 237 -8.53 -22.42 23.29
C SER A 237 -8.48 -22.16 21.77
N VAL A 238 -7.35 -22.47 21.13
CA VAL A 238 -7.11 -22.32 19.69
C VAL A 238 -7.91 -23.37 18.90
N ALA A 239 -8.11 -24.59 19.41
CA ALA A 239 -8.98 -25.58 18.78
C ALA A 239 -10.42 -25.08 18.68
N ARG A 240 -10.95 -24.34 19.67
CA ARG A 240 -12.25 -23.66 19.53
C ARG A 240 -12.26 -22.60 18.43
N SER A 241 -11.17 -21.86 18.25
CA SER A 241 -11.08 -20.77 17.26
C SER A 241 -10.72 -21.23 15.85
N VAL A 242 -10.02 -22.38 15.70
CA VAL A 242 -9.51 -22.90 14.42
C VAL A 242 -10.49 -23.89 13.77
N VAL A 243 -11.44 -24.46 14.52
CA VAL A 243 -12.51 -25.31 13.96
C VAL A 243 -13.38 -24.59 12.91
N SER A 244 -13.38 -23.26 12.86
CA SER A 244 -14.01 -22.48 11.78
C SER A 244 -13.12 -22.30 10.54
N GLY A 245 -11.79 -22.26 10.68
CA GLY A 245 -10.83 -22.05 9.57
C GLY A 245 -10.24 -23.33 8.97
N LEU A 246 -10.18 -24.44 9.73
CA LEU A 246 -9.52 -25.70 9.32
C LEU A 246 -10.25 -26.45 8.20
N ARG A 247 -11.51 -26.07 7.91
CA ARG A 247 -12.32 -26.71 6.86
C ARG A 247 -11.77 -26.49 5.45
N VAL A 248 -11.01 -25.41 5.21
CA VAL A 248 -10.42 -25.08 3.90
C VAL A 248 -9.03 -25.71 3.72
N ALA A 249 -8.25 -25.83 4.79
CA ALA A 249 -6.92 -26.47 4.75
C ALA A 249 -7.00 -28.00 4.60
N LEU A 250 -8.03 -28.64 5.19
CA LEU A 250 -8.28 -30.10 5.06
C LEU A 250 -8.60 -30.53 3.61
N SER A 251 -9.13 -29.63 2.78
CA SER A 251 -9.38 -29.88 1.35
C SER A 251 -8.09 -29.95 0.53
N ILE A 252 -7.05 -29.18 0.91
CA ILE A 252 -5.75 -29.17 0.20
C ILE A 252 -4.88 -30.35 0.66
N GLY A 253 -4.96 -30.74 1.94
CA GLY A 253 -4.26 -31.93 2.46
C GLY A 253 -4.76 -33.26 1.87
N LYS A 254 -6.05 -33.35 1.49
CA LYS A 254 -6.62 -34.54 0.83
C LYS A 254 -6.04 -34.79 -0.57
N LEU A 255 -5.60 -33.75 -1.28
CA LEU A 255 -4.99 -33.89 -2.61
C LEU A 255 -3.54 -34.41 -2.54
N PHE A 256 -2.82 -34.14 -1.45
CA PHE A 256 -1.46 -34.65 -1.26
C PHE A 256 -1.39 -36.04 -0.62
N LEU A 257 -2.38 -36.44 0.18
CA LEU A 257 -2.45 -37.81 0.74
C LEU A 257 -3.00 -38.86 -0.26
N GLY A 258 -3.46 -38.46 -1.44
CA GLY A 258 -4.03 -39.37 -2.45
C GLY A 258 -3.02 -40.26 -3.19
N SER A 259 -1.71 -40.02 -3.05
CA SER A 259 -0.68 -40.79 -3.79
C SER A 259 0.26 -41.63 -2.92
N ALA A 260 0.11 -41.62 -1.59
CA ALA A 260 0.83 -42.53 -0.72
C ALA A 260 0.02 -43.81 -0.54
N ALA A 261 0.57 -44.94 -1.00
CA ALA A 261 0.04 -46.27 -0.76
C ALA A 261 -0.42 -46.39 0.70
N THR A 262 -1.72 -46.63 0.87
CA THR A 262 -2.33 -46.73 2.20
C THR A 262 -1.61 -47.82 3.01
N PRO A 263 -1.38 -47.63 4.32
CA PRO A 263 -0.75 -48.65 5.18
C PRO A 263 -1.43 -50.03 5.10
N GLY A 264 -2.68 -50.09 4.60
CA GLY A 264 -3.40 -51.33 4.29
C GLY A 264 -2.75 -52.22 3.22
N THR A 265 -2.14 -51.68 2.15
CA THR A 265 -1.49 -52.52 1.12
C THR A 265 -0.19 -53.14 1.62
N CYS A 266 0.54 -52.49 2.53
CA CYS A 266 1.72 -53.06 3.17
C CYS A 266 1.37 -54.18 4.16
N ILE A 267 0.29 -54.02 4.94
CA ILE A 267 -0.18 -55.08 5.85
C ILE A 267 -0.73 -56.27 5.06
N ALA A 268 -1.40 -56.04 3.93
CA ALA A 268 -1.86 -57.10 3.03
C ALA A 268 -0.70 -57.85 2.38
N TRP A 269 0.36 -57.15 1.96
CA TRP A 269 1.56 -57.77 1.37
C TRP A 269 2.36 -58.57 2.42
N LEU A 270 2.52 -58.06 3.65
CA LEU A 270 3.15 -58.79 4.76
C LEU A 270 2.34 -60.02 5.22
N ARG A 271 1.02 -60.01 5.03
CA ARG A 271 0.16 -61.18 5.29
C ARG A 271 0.15 -62.20 4.15
N SER A 272 0.59 -61.84 2.94
CA SER A 272 0.64 -62.76 1.81
C SER A 272 1.65 -63.91 2.06
N PRO A 273 1.27 -65.17 1.78
CA PRO A 273 2.16 -66.33 1.89
C PRO A 273 3.46 -66.18 1.08
N SER A 274 3.42 -65.43 -0.03
CA SER A 274 4.59 -65.14 -0.87
C SER A 274 5.60 -64.21 -0.19
N GLY A 275 5.16 -63.24 0.61
CA GLY A 275 6.04 -62.36 1.38
C GLY A 275 6.79 -63.10 2.49
N LYS A 276 6.16 -64.09 3.12
CA LYS A 276 6.78 -64.91 4.17
C LYS A 276 7.89 -65.84 3.65
N ARG A 277 7.72 -66.44 2.46
CA ARG A 277 8.77 -67.30 1.85
C ARG A 277 9.98 -66.49 1.38
N PHE A 278 9.75 -65.28 0.88
CA PHE A 278 10.82 -64.38 0.45
C PHE A 278 11.70 -63.92 1.62
N LEU A 279 11.10 -63.71 2.81
CA LEU A 279 11.84 -63.35 4.02
C LEU A 279 12.62 -64.52 4.65
N LEU A 280 12.15 -65.75 4.48
CA LEU A 280 12.82 -66.97 4.99
C LEU A 280 14.02 -67.40 4.14
N GLN A 281 14.00 -67.17 2.82
CA GLN A 281 15.12 -67.52 1.94
C GLN A 281 16.35 -66.61 2.07
N LEU A 282 16.18 -65.41 2.64
CA LEU A 282 17.25 -64.42 2.71
C LEU A 282 18.18 -64.57 3.94
N GLY A 283 17.92 -65.50 4.86
CA GLY A 283 18.88 -65.95 5.88
C GLY A 283 19.54 -64.88 6.76
N VAL A 284 19.07 -63.64 6.72
CA VAL A 284 19.62 -62.52 7.50
C VAL A 284 18.44 -61.74 8.07
N THR A 285 18.53 -61.48 9.38
CA THR A 285 17.65 -60.63 10.18
C THR A 285 18.09 -59.14 10.13
N PRO A 286 17.92 -58.40 9.00
CA PRO A 286 17.80 -56.95 9.08
C PRO A 286 16.65 -56.30 8.26
N PRO A 287 15.63 -56.99 7.71
CA PRO A 287 14.69 -56.32 6.81
C PRO A 287 13.79 -55.31 7.53
N LEU A 288 13.50 -55.50 8.82
CA LEU A 288 12.66 -54.59 9.61
C LEU A 288 13.38 -53.27 9.94
N ILE A 289 14.69 -53.32 10.20
CA ILE A 289 15.52 -52.12 10.39
C ILE A 289 15.64 -51.37 9.06
N ILE A 290 15.86 -52.07 7.94
CA ILE A 290 15.96 -51.45 6.61
C ILE A 290 14.62 -50.81 6.22
N VAL A 291 13.48 -51.46 6.48
CA VAL A 291 12.16 -50.88 6.19
C VAL A 291 11.88 -49.70 7.13
N ALA A 292 12.09 -49.83 8.44
CA ALA A 292 11.85 -48.72 9.37
C ALA A 292 12.73 -47.49 9.08
N THR A 293 14.03 -47.70 8.83
CA THR A 293 14.95 -46.62 8.43
C THR A 293 14.57 -46.00 7.09
N ARG A 294 14.13 -46.81 6.12
CA ARG A 294 13.67 -46.34 4.81
C ARG A 294 12.40 -45.48 4.86
N TRP A 295 11.60 -45.55 5.93
CA TRP A 295 10.39 -44.72 6.07
C TRP A 295 10.53 -43.60 7.09
N VAL A 296 11.19 -43.86 8.23
CA VAL A 296 11.37 -42.87 9.30
C VAL A 296 12.32 -41.76 8.87
N VAL A 297 13.42 -42.09 8.18
CA VAL A 297 14.40 -41.09 7.73
C VAL A 297 13.78 -40.11 6.72
N PRO A 298 13.05 -40.55 5.67
CA PRO A 298 12.37 -39.62 4.78
C PRO A 298 11.26 -38.81 5.46
N CYS A 299 10.53 -39.37 6.43
CA CYS A 299 9.50 -38.61 7.14
C CYS A 299 10.11 -37.50 8.00
N ILE A 300 11.22 -37.77 8.70
CA ILE A 300 11.94 -36.76 9.50
C ILE A 300 12.56 -35.71 8.57
N LEU A 301 13.23 -36.13 7.49
CA LEU A 301 13.80 -35.21 6.49
C LEU A 301 12.70 -34.35 5.85
N LEU A 302 11.55 -34.92 5.51
CA LEU A 302 10.43 -34.18 4.94
C LEU A 302 9.87 -33.16 5.94
N SER A 303 9.74 -33.52 7.22
CA SER A 303 9.29 -32.58 8.27
C SER A 303 10.25 -31.40 8.45
N LEU A 304 11.57 -31.67 8.40
CA LEU A 304 12.61 -30.64 8.47
C LEU A 304 12.59 -29.76 7.22
N ILE A 305 12.46 -30.34 6.04
CA ILE A 305 12.35 -29.61 4.77
C ILE A 305 11.10 -28.74 4.77
N CYS A 306 9.94 -29.26 5.20
CA CYS A 306 8.71 -28.48 5.33
C CYS A 306 8.87 -27.32 6.32
N LEU A 307 9.54 -27.53 7.47
CA LEU A 307 9.81 -26.47 8.43
C LEU A 307 10.72 -25.39 7.83
N VAL A 308 11.80 -25.79 7.14
CA VAL A 308 12.71 -24.83 6.47
C VAL A 308 11.96 -24.06 5.38
N ILE A 309 11.13 -24.72 4.57
CA ILE A 309 10.32 -24.06 3.54
C ILE A 309 9.35 -23.06 4.18
N VAL A 310 8.63 -23.43 5.25
CA VAL A 310 7.71 -22.52 5.94
C VAL A 310 8.46 -21.33 6.55
N CYS A 311 9.58 -21.57 7.22
CA CYS A 311 10.43 -20.50 7.75
C CYS A 311 10.97 -19.60 6.65
N HIS A 312 11.36 -20.16 5.50
CA HIS A 312 11.87 -19.39 4.37
C HIS A 312 10.77 -18.59 3.67
N LEU A 313 9.55 -19.13 3.54
CA LEU A 313 8.40 -18.41 3.00
C LEU A 313 7.94 -17.30 3.95
N LEU A 314 7.93 -17.57 5.26
CA LEU A 314 7.67 -16.56 6.27
C LEU A 314 8.75 -15.48 6.21
N HIS A 315 10.03 -15.84 6.14
CA HIS A 315 11.12 -14.88 6.01
C HIS A 315 11.05 -14.09 4.72
N LEU A 316 10.73 -14.71 3.56
CA LEU A 316 10.60 -13.99 2.29
C LEU A 316 9.44 -13.00 2.36
N ARG A 317 8.25 -13.46 2.77
CA ARG A 317 7.06 -12.64 2.90
C ARG A 317 7.24 -11.55 3.95
N TRP A 318 7.98 -11.85 5.02
CA TRP A 318 8.36 -10.91 6.08
C TRP A 318 9.34 -9.88 5.57
N SER A 319 10.38 -10.29 4.86
CA SER A 319 11.37 -9.37 4.27
C SER A 319 10.72 -8.46 3.24
N GLU A 320 9.80 -8.96 2.43
CA GLU A 320 9.03 -8.16 1.48
C GLU A 320 8.06 -7.21 2.17
N LEU A 321 7.36 -7.65 3.24
CA LEU A 321 6.52 -6.79 4.06
C LEU A 321 7.35 -5.72 4.76
N VAL A 322 8.48 -6.09 5.38
CA VAL A 322 9.38 -5.18 6.08
C VAL A 322 10.04 -4.22 5.10
N LEU A 323 10.44 -4.65 3.91
CA LEU A 323 10.97 -3.76 2.86
C LEU A 323 9.88 -2.81 2.34
N ARG A 324 8.64 -3.28 2.17
CA ARG A 324 7.50 -2.42 1.80
C ARG A 324 7.07 -1.48 2.93
N LEU A 325 7.18 -1.90 4.19
CA LEU A 325 6.98 -1.08 5.40
C LEU A 325 8.18 -0.15 5.68
N ALA A 326 9.36 -0.50 5.15
CA ALA A 326 10.59 0.27 5.21
C ALA A 326 10.73 1.24 4.04
N ASP A 327 9.74 1.35 3.15
CA ASP A 327 9.41 2.67 2.60
C ASP A 327 8.97 3.51 3.80
N THR A 328 9.99 4.02 4.51
CA THR A 328 9.82 4.52 5.87
C THR A 328 8.75 5.59 5.82
N ARG A 329 7.95 5.73 6.87
CA ARG A 329 6.96 6.81 6.89
C ARG A 329 7.58 8.18 6.55
N ALA A 330 8.85 8.39 6.89
CA ALA A 330 9.60 9.55 6.44
C ALA A 330 9.74 9.64 4.91
N SER A 331 9.99 8.55 4.18
CA SER A 331 9.96 8.50 2.70
C SER A 331 8.58 8.85 2.13
N TYR A 332 7.51 8.29 2.70
CA TYR A 332 6.13 8.67 2.34
C TYR A 332 5.88 10.18 2.54
N LEU A 333 6.24 10.72 3.70
CA LEU A 333 6.08 12.13 4.01
C LEU A 333 6.98 13.02 3.14
N LEU A 334 8.23 12.61 2.88
CA LEU A 334 9.15 13.32 1.99
C LEU A 334 8.61 13.37 0.57
N ARG A 335 8.09 12.25 0.03
CA ARG A 335 7.45 12.23 -1.29
C ARG A 335 6.20 13.11 -1.32
N LEU A 336 5.38 13.08 -0.27
CA LEU A 336 4.21 13.95 -0.19
C LEU A 336 4.61 15.43 -0.19
N LEU A 337 5.58 15.78 0.66
CA LEU A 337 6.12 17.14 0.76
C LEU A 337 6.68 17.59 -0.59
N TYR A 338 7.46 16.73 -1.25
CA TYR A 338 8.00 16.97 -2.58
C TYR A 338 6.89 17.23 -3.60
N VAL A 339 5.84 16.41 -3.63
CA VAL A 339 4.72 16.60 -4.56
C VAL A 339 3.98 17.92 -4.30
N ILE A 340 3.84 18.34 -3.04
CA ILE A 340 3.18 19.61 -2.69
C ILE A 340 4.05 20.80 -3.12
N GLU A 341 5.33 20.81 -2.76
CA GLU A 341 6.26 21.91 -3.06
C GLU A 341 6.56 22.01 -4.57
N GLU A 342 6.88 20.88 -5.22
CA GLU A 342 7.25 20.82 -6.64
C GLU A 342 6.05 20.61 -7.59
N GLY A 343 4.84 20.56 -7.03
CA GLY A 343 3.59 20.49 -7.77
C GLY A 343 3.27 21.79 -8.52
N GLY A 344 3.93 22.91 -8.18
CA GLY A 344 3.63 24.24 -8.69
C GLY A 344 2.34 24.81 -8.12
N ARG A 345 1.77 25.85 -8.76
CA ARG A 345 0.62 26.60 -8.22
C ARG A 345 -0.67 25.77 -8.14
N TRP A 346 -1.17 25.52 -6.93
CA TRP A 346 -2.33 24.65 -6.70
C TRP A 346 -3.71 25.30 -6.94
N ASP A 347 -3.79 26.62 -7.09
CA ASP A 347 -5.05 27.40 -7.23
C ASP A 347 -6.06 26.79 -8.22
N ARG A 348 -5.58 26.42 -9.43
CA ARG A 348 -6.42 25.85 -10.48
C ARG A 348 -6.85 24.42 -10.18
N CYS A 349 -5.96 23.64 -9.57
CA CYS A 349 -6.25 22.26 -9.18
C CYS A 349 -7.24 22.19 -8.02
N VAL A 350 -7.13 23.08 -7.02
CA VAL A 350 -8.14 23.24 -5.96
C VAL A 350 -9.53 23.51 -6.56
N SER A 351 -9.59 24.44 -7.52
CA SER A 351 -10.84 24.73 -8.25
C SER A 351 -11.39 23.51 -8.99
N LEU A 352 -10.50 22.70 -9.58
CA LEU A 352 -10.87 21.44 -10.25
C LEU A 352 -11.36 20.39 -9.24
N ILE A 353 -10.74 20.26 -8.07
CA ILE A 353 -11.15 19.33 -7.02
C ILE A 353 -12.54 19.67 -6.48
N HIS A 354 -12.84 20.96 -6.27
CA HIS A 354 -14.19 21.39 -5.90
C HIS A 354 -15.20 21.09 -7.01
N TYR A 355 -14.84 21.34 -8.28
CA TYR A 355 -15.67 20.95 -9.42
C TYR A 355 -15.96 19.45 -9.42
N LEU A 356 -14.94 18.60 -9.22
CA LEU A 356 -15.06 17.15 -9.14
C LEU A 356 -15.93 16.67 -7.98
N ARG A 357 -15.78 17.30 -6.81
CA ARG A 357 -16.64 17.04 -5.63
C ARG A 357 -18.09 17.38 -5.94
N ASN A 358 -18.35 18.55 -6.53
CA ASN A 358 -19.71 19.00 -6.84
C ASN A 358 -20.34 18.23 -7.99
N CYS A 359 -19.53 17.62 -8.86
CA CYS A 359 -19.90 16.56 -9.79
C CYS A 359 -20.16 15.19 -9.11
N ARG A 360 -19.92 15.04 -7.80
CA ARG A 360 -20.01 13.77 -7.06
C ARG A 360 -19.10 12.66 -7.60
N LEU A 361 -18.01 13.04 -8.27
CA LEU A 361 -16.98 12.11 -8.74
C LEU A 361 -15.96 11.79 -7.63
N LEU A 362 -15.78 12.71 -6.69
CA LEU A 362 -15.01 12.48 -5.47
C LEU A 362 -15.96 12.13 -4.32
N PRO A 363 -15.62 11.14 -3.49
CA PRO A 363 -16.51 10.68 -2.41
C PRO A 363 -16.68 11.72 -1.30
N SER A 364 -15.60 12.41 -0.93
CA SER A 364 -15.59 13.42 0.12
C SER A 364 -14.32 14.27 0.06
N LEU A 365 -14.39 15.48 0.62
CA LEU A 365 -13.22 16.30 0.96
C LEU A 365 -13.07 16.37 2.48
N PRO A 366 -11.84 16.43 3.03
CA PRO A 366 -10.57 16.40 2.30
C PRO A 366 -10.23 14.99 1.75
N ILE A 367 -9.51 14.94 0.63
CA ILE A 367 -8.95 13.72 0.05
C ILE A 367 -7.77 13.28 0.92
N THR A 368 -7.84 12.08 1.52
CA THR A 368 -6.75 11.53 2.33
C THR A 368 -5.69 10.88 1.45
N ILE A 369 -4.58 11.56 1.18
CA ILE A 369 -3.47 11.03 0.37
C ILE A 369 -2.82 9.84 1.08
N THR A 370 -2.75 8.69 0.42
CA THR A 370 -2.10 7.47 0.93
C THR A 370 -0.79 7.16 0.21
N ALA A 371 0.03 6.28 0.79
CA ALA A 371 1.29 5.87 0.17
C ALA A 371 1.10 5.19 -1.20
N HIS A 372 -0.02 4.49 -1.40
CA HIS A 372 -0.35 3.87 -2.69
C HIS A 372 -0.54 4.91 -3.79
N GLU A 373 -1.10 6.08 -3.45
CA GLU A 373 -1.43 7.13 -4.41
C GLU A 373 -0.16 7.86 -4.84
N LEU A 374 0.74 8.13 -3.89
CA LEU A 374 2.07 8.65 -4.22
C LEU A 374 2.90 7.67 -5.05
N GLN A 375 2.66 6.36 -4.96
CA GLN A 375 3.31 5.39 -5.86
C GLN A 375 2.76 5.48 -7.29
N GLN A 376 1.49 5.81 -7.45
CA GLN A 376 0.85 5.97 -8.77
C GLN A 376 1.26 7.25 -9.49
N VAL A 377 1.65 8.30 -8.74
CA VAL A 377 2.27 9.51 -9.29
C VAL A 377 3.48 9.16 -10.18
N GLY A 378 4.19 8.08 -9.86
CA GLY A 378 5.31 7.56 -10.63
C GLY A 378 6.66 7.79 -9.95
N SER A 379 7.75 7.58 -10.69
CA SER A 379 9.08 7.95 -10.22
C SER A 379 9.25 9.47 -10.22
N ARG A 380 10.19 9.97 -9.44
CA ARG A 380 10.56 11.39 -9.43
C ARG A 380 10.85 11.93 -10.83
N ALA A 381 11.62 11.18 -11.63
CA ALA A 381 11.91 11.56 -13.02
C ALA A 381 10.64 11.73 -13.87
N VAL A 382 9.65 10.84 -13.72
CA VAL A 382 8.37 10.95 -14.46
C VAL A 382 7.54 12.14 -13.95
N PHE A 383 7.56 12.40 -12.65
CA PHE A 383 6.90 13.57 -12.06
C PHE A 383 7.51 14.87 -12.61
N ASP A 384 8.83 14.97 -12.61
CA ASP A 384 9.54 16.19 -13.01
C ASP A 384 9.40 16.49 -14.51
N THR A 385 9.23 15.48 -15.36
CA THR A 385 8.97 15.73 -16.81
C THR A 385 7.56 16.22 -17.12
N ARG A 386 6.63 16.16 -16.16
CA ARG A 386 5.23 16.60 -16.37
C ARG A 386 5.07 18.10 -16.12
N PRO A 387 4.14 18.76 -16.82
CA PRO A 387 3.70 20.11 -16.44
C PRO A 387 3.06 20.14 -15.03
N PRO A 388 3.13 21.27 -14.30
CA PRO A 388 2.61 21.37 -12.93
C PRO A 388 1.15 20.88 -12.74
N ALA A 389 0.21 21.26 -13.60
CA ALA A 389 -1.18 20.82 -13.49
C ALA A 389 -1.34 19.30 -13.63
N VAL A 390 -0.50 18.66 -14.44
CA VAL A 390 -0.49 17.20 -14.63
C VAL A 390 0.12 16.52 -13.41
N ARG A 391 1.21 17.06 -12.86
CA ARG A 391 1.81 16.63 -11.58
C ARG A 391 0.77 16.63 -10.46
N GLN A 392 0.06 17.75 -10.30
CA GLN A 392 -0.98 17.91 -9.28
C GLN A 392 -2.13 16.93 -9.47
N TYR A 393 -2.62 16.77 -10.70
CA TYR A 393 -3.73 15.86 -11.00
C TYR A 393 -3.35 14.38 -10.80
N SER A 394 -2.10 14.01 -11.10
CA SER A 394 -1.61 12.64 -10.91
C SER A 394 -1.70 12.14 -9.47
N LEU A 395 -1.82 13.04 -8.49
CA LEU A 395 -1.94 12.70 -7.07
C LEU A 395 -3.30 12.06 -6.72
N PHE A 396 -4.36 12.37 -7.48
CA PHE A 396 -5.72 11.92 -7.19
C PHE A 396 -6.50 11.44 -8.41
N SER A 397 -5.88 11.35 -9.59
CA SER A 397 -6.53 10.94 -10.85
C SER A 397 -7.21 9.58 -10.73
N HIS A 398 -6.57 8.63 -10.05
CA HIS A 398 -7.06 7.26 -9.87
C HIS A 398 -8.31 7.14 -9.00
N ARG A 399 -8.62 8.18 -8.20
CA ARG A 399 -9.86 8.24 -7.42
C ARG A 399 -11.05 8.64 -8.27
N ILE A 400 -10.80 9.41 -9.31
CA ILE A 400 -11.79 9.78 -10.29
C ILE A 400 -12.03 8.50 -11.10
N ARG A 401 -13.28 8.02 -11.14
CA ARG A 401 -13.69 6.75 -11.78
C ARG A 401 -12.95 6.49 -13.11
N GLU A 402 -12.91 5.22 -13.54
CA GLU A 402 -12.21 4.65 -14.72
C GLU A 402 -12.16 5.47 -16.04
N HIS A 403 -12.93 6.55 -16.16
CA HIS A 403 -13.09 7.34 -17.36
C HIS A 403 -12.12 8.52 -17.49
N VAL A 404 -11.42 8.95 -16.44
CA VAL A 404 -10.52 10.12 -16.48
C VAL A 404 -9.23 9.90 -15.69
N ASP A 405 -8.84 8.65 -15.53
CA ASP A 405 -7.58 8.31 -14.89
C ASP A 405 -6.40 8.72 -15.76
N LEU A 406 -5.33 9.21 -15.11
CA LEU A 406 -4.09 9.60 -15.75
C LEU A 406 -3.11 8.43 -15.61
N SER A 407 -2.66 7.89 -16.73
CA SER A 407 -1.64 6.83 -16.75
C SER A 407 -0.43 7.26 -17.57
N CYS A 408 0.76 6.77 -17.19
CA CYS A 408 1.98 6.97 -17.98
C CYS A 408 2.47 5.63 -18.53
N VAL A 409 2.55 5.53 -19.84
CA VAL A 409 3.03 4.33 -20.55
C VAL A 409 4.14 4.75 -21.52
N ASN A 410 5.32 4.16 -21.35
CA ASN A 410 6.52 4.48 -22.15
C ASN A 410 6.88 5.97 -22.14
N GLY A 411 6.76 6.62 -20.96
CA GLY A 411 7.08 8.05 -20.79
C GLY A 411 6.07 9.01 -21.42
N ARG A 412 4.92 8.51 -21.88
CA ARG A 412 3.83 9.34 -22.40
C ARG A 412 2.63 9.25 -21.47
N ASP A 413 2.00 10.39 -21.23
CA ASP A 413 0.78 10.46 -20.44
C ASP A 413 -0.45 10.20 -21.30
N TYR A 414 -1.44 9.55 -20.71
CA TYR A 414 -2.72 9.19 -21.29
C TYR A 414 -3.81 9.54 -20.28
N VAL A 415 -4.94 10.06 -20.75
CA VAL A 415 -6.12 10.28 -19.91
C VAL A 415 -7.32 9.54 -20.49
N GLY A 416 -7.99 8.77 -19.63
CA GLY A 416 -9.23 8.09 -19.96
C GLY A 416 -9.17 6.57 -19.87
N PRO A 417 -10.25 5.86 -20.26
CA PRO A 417 -10.30 4.41 -20.20
C PRO A 417 -9.30 3.80 -21.18
N SER A 418 -8.56 2.79 -20.71
CA SER A 418 -7.40 2.17 -21.40
C SER A 418 -7.62 1.74 -22.86
N SER A 419 -8.88 1.54 -23.28
CA SER A 419 -9.23 1.13 -24.64
C SER A 419 -9.33 2.28 -25.66
N LEU A 420 -9.31 3.55 -25.23
CA LEU A 420 -9.57 4.72 -26.11
C LEU A 420 -8.51 5.82 -26.02
N THR A 421 -7.45 5.63 -25.24
CA THR A 421 -6.56 6.74 -24.89
C THR A 421 -5.54 7.04 -25.99
N HIS A 422 -5.68 8.23 -26.58
CA HIS A 422 -4.62 8.86 -27.37
C HIS A 422 -3.60 9.48 -26.40
N PRO A 423 -2.29 9.46 -26.74
CA PRO A 423 -1.28 10.11 -25.90
C PRO A 423 -1.54 11.61 -25.81
N LEU A 424 -1.38 12.18 -24.63
CA LEU A 424 -1.42 13.61 -24.42
C LEU A 424 -0.21 14.27 -25.07
N THR A 425 -0.44 15.42 -25.69
CA THR A 425 0.63 16.29 -26.17
C THR A 425 0.45 17.67 -25.56
N TYR A 426 1.43 18.12 -24.78
CA TYR A 426 1.41 19.45 -24.17
C TYR A 426 1.90 20.47 -25.19
N VAL A 427 0.99 21.32 -25.65
CA VAL A 427 1.25 22.36 -26.65
C VAL A 427 1.71 23.61 -25.92
N SER A 428 2.94 23.58 -25.43
CA SER A 428 3.64 24.78 -24.97
C SER A 428 5.08 24.75 -25.45
N ILE A 429 5.58 25.92 -25.87
CA ILE A 429 7.01 26.14 -26.12
C ILE A 429 7.77 26.21 -24.78
N ASP A 430 7.05 26.55 -23.70
CA ASP A 430 7.59 26.73 -22.36
C ASP A 430 6.89 25.79 -21.35
N LEU A 431 7.64 24.80 -20.86
CA LEU A 431 7.16 23.85 -19.85
C LEU A 431 6.93 24.50 -18.47
N THR A 432 7.30 25.78 -18.28
CA THR A 432 7.03 26.52 -17.05
C THR A 432 5.57 26.98 -16.94
N GLU A 433 4.79 26.97 -18.04
CA GLU A 433 3.36 27.25 -17.96
C GLU A 433 2.69 26.21 -17.06
N SER A 434 2.10 26.66 -15.95
CA SER A 434 1.62 25.75 -14.91
C SER A 434 0.51 24.81 -15.40
N ASP A 435 -0.25 25.20 -16.42
CA ASP A 435 -1.40 24.45 -16.93
C ASP A 435 -1.50 24.64 -18.45
N PRO A 436 -0.58 24.00 -19.22
CA PRO A 436 -0.38 24.31 -20.62
C PRO A 436 -1.56 23.82 -21.48
N PRO A 437 -1.78 24.43 -22.66
CA PRO A 437 -2.70 23.90 -23.65
C PRO A 437 -2.37 22.42 -23.93
N THR A 438 -3.39 21.57 -23.93
CA THR A 438 -3.20 20.13 -24.03
C THR A 438 -3.95 19.60 -25.22
N LYS A 439 -3.28 18.85 -26.10
CA LYS A 439 -3.90 18.14 -27.21
C LYS A 439 -4.16 16.69 -26.80
N CYS A 440 -5.39 16.23 -27.05
CA CYS A 440 -5.80 14.84 -26.92
C CYS A 440 -6.58 14.47 -28.19
N ASP A 441 -6.06 13.53 -28.97
CA ASP A 441 -6.58 13.18 -30.30
C ASP A 441 -6.68 14.41 -31.24
N ARG A 442 -7.85 14.69 -31.82
CA ARG A 442 -8.11 15.82 -32.73
C ARG A 442 -8.53 17.10 -31.99
N TYR A 443 -8.46 17.10 -30.67
CA TYR A 443 -8.92 18.21 -29.84
C TYR A 443 -7.74 18.86 -29.12
N VAL A 444 -7.68 20.17 -29.17
CA VAL A 444 -6.75 21.00 -28.40
C VAL A 444 -7.55 21.74 -27.35
N TYR A 445 -7.17 21.61 -26.09
CA TYR A 445 -7.83 22.24 -24.95
C TYR A 445 -7.02 23.45 -24.52
N SER A 446 -7.68 24.49 -24.01
CA SER A 446 -7.03 25.71 -23.52
C SER A 446 -6.04 25.46 -22.39
N SER A 447 -6.25 24.39 -21.63
CA SER A 447 -5.37 23.93 -20.56
C SER A 447 -5.59 22.44 -20.29
N PHE A 448 -4.68 21.80 -19.54
CA PHE A 448 -4.85 20.42 -19.09
C PHE A 448 -6.08 20.29 -18.18
N THR A 449 -6.28 21.23 -17.25
CA THR A 449 -7.45 21.16 -16.37
C THR A 449 -8.77 21.34 -17.13
N ASP A 450 -8.78 22.08 -18.24
CA ASP A 450 -9.95 22.17 -19.12
C ASP A 450 -10.23 20.85 -19.84
N LEU A 451 -9.20 20.13 -20.33
CA LEU A 451 -9.36 18.76 -20.84
C LEU A 451 -10.11 17.87 -19.84
N ILE A 452 -9.72 17.89 -18.56
CA ILE A 452 -10.38 17.09 -17.52
C ILE A 452 -11.85 17.48 -17.36
N VAL A 453 -12.15 18.77 -17.29
CA VAL A 453 -13.54 19.29 -17.26
C VAL A 453 -14.33 18.77 -18.47
N PHE A 454 -13.71 18.73 -19.65
CA PHE A 454 -14.36 18.31 -20.87
C PHE A 454 -14.70 16.82 -20.89
N LEU A 455 -13.75 15.97 -20.51
CA LEU A 455 -13.92 14.51 -20.47
C LEU A 455 -14.98 14.09 -19.46
N ILE A 456 -14.99 14.73 -18.28
CA ILE A 456 -15.99 14.48 -17.25
C ILE A 456 -17.38 14.78 -17.75
N ASP A 457 -17.56 15.90 -18.45
CA ASP A 457 -18.86 16.26 -18.99
C ASP A 457 -19.33 15.31 -20.10
N ALA A 458 -18.44 14.93 -21.03
CA ALA A 458 -18.79 13.94 -22.04
C ALA A 458 -19.35 12.67 -21.37
N HIS A 459 -18.73 12.25 -20.26
CA HIS A 459 -19.25 11.15 -19.45
C HIS A 459 -20.61 11.45 -18.79
N PHE A 460 -20.85 12.66 -18.30
CA PHE A 460 -22.16 13.06 -17.75
C PHE A 460 -23.28 13.03 -18.79
N VAL A 461 -23.00 13.43 -20.02
CA VAL A 461 -23.99 13.46 -21.10
C VAL A 461 -24.29 12.04 -21.59
N ASP A 462 -23.27 11.20 -21.73
CA ASP A 462 -23.39 9.85 -22.28
C ASP A 462 -23.81 8.81 -21.22
N GLY A 463 -23.71 9.15 -19.93
CA GLY A 463 -23.89 8.25 -18.81
C GLY A 463 -25.31 7.71 -18.58
N ASN A 464 -25.40 6.38 -18.46
CA ASN A 464 -26.55 5.62 -17.97
C ASN A 464 -26.80 5.76 -16.44
N ASP A 465 -25.93 6.45 -15.70
CA ASP A 465 -26.08 6.64 -14.25
C ASP A 465 -27.08 7.76 -13.95
N PHE A 466 -28.38 7.41 -14.00
CA PHE A 466 -29.50 8.35 -13.77
C PHE A 466 -29.40 9.12 -12.44
N ARG A 467 -28.64 8.61 -11.45
CA ARG A 467 -28.48 9.25 -10.13
C ARG A 467 -27.56 10.46 -10.15
N LEU A 468 -26.73 10.59 -11.18
CA LEU A 468 -25.78 11.67 -11.37
C LEU A 468 -26.18 12.61 -12.50
N ARG A 469 -27.30 12.38 -13.19
CA ARG A 469 -27.71 13.22 -14.32
C ARG A 469 -27.92 14.66 -13.85
N PRO A 470 -27.09 15.61 -14.31
CA PRO A 470 -27.34 17.01 -14.11
C PRO A 470 -28.70 17.32 -14.72
N HIS A 471 -29.44 18.22 -14.08
CA HIS A 471 -30.66 18.68 -14.69
C HIS A 471 -30.31 19.65 -15.80
N PHE A 472 -30.79 19.30 -16.99
CA PHE A 472 -30.63 20.12 -18.17
C PHE A 472 -31.86 20.96 -18.37
N THR A 473 -31.67 22.26 -18.45
CA THR A 473 -32.72 23.24 -18.72
C THR A 473 -32.20 24.21 -19.76
N HIS A 474 -33.01 24.52 -20.77
CA HIS A 474 -32.62 25.57 -21.71
C HIS A 474 -32.75 26.92 -20.99
N PRO A 475 -31.94 27.94 -21.30
CA PRO A 475 -32.05 29.23 -20.65
C PRO A 475 -33.42 29.86 -20.83
N SER A 476 -34.11 29.62 -21.95
CA SER A 476 -35.50 30.07 -22.16
C SER A 476 -36.49 29.47 -21.17
N ASP A 477 -36.14 28.38 -20.51
CA ASP A 477 -37.00 27.75 -19.51
C ASP A 477 -36.76 28.32 -18.10
N LEU A 478 -35.63 29.00 -17.91
CA LEU A 478 -35.21 29.61 -16.64
C LEU A 478 -35.33 31.13 -16.65
N LEU A 479 -35.17 31.74 -17.81
CA LEU A 479 -35.19 33.17 -18.04
C LEU A 479 -36.30 33.47 -19.07
N ASN A 480 -37.01 34.58 -18.89
CA ASN A 480 -37.78 35.22 -19.96
C ASN A 480 -37.06 36.49 -20.45
N PRO A 481 -35.79 36.46 -20.90
CA PRO A 481 -35.10 37.68 -21.24
C PRO A 481 -35.46 38.14 -22.66
N PRO A 482 -35.35 39.44 -22.95
CA PRO A 482 -35.48 39.94 -24.31
C PRO A 482 -34.41 39.32 -25.24
N PRO A 483 -34.70 39.09 -26.54
CA PRO A 483 -33.79 38.41 -27.48
C PRO A 483 -32.37 38.99 -27.59
N SER A 484 -32.18 40.27 -27.25
CA SER A 484 -30.90 40.98 -27.31
C SER A 484 -29.85 40.48 -26.31
N GLU A 485 -30.25 39.95 -25.15
CA GLU A 485 -29.32 39.45 -24.12
C GLU A 485 -28.64 38.12 -24.55
N TYR A 486 -29.29 37.36 -25.43
CA TYR A 486 -28.71 36.13 -26.00
C TYR A 486 -27.56 36.42 -26.97
N GLN A 487 -27.59 37.56 -27.69
CA GLN A 487 -26.53 37.93 -28.63
C GLN A 487 -25.23 38.32 -27.91
N LEU A 488 -25.32 39.05 -26.80
CA LEU A 488 -24.16 39.42 -25.98
C LEU A 488 -23.43 38.18 -25.43
N THR A 489 -24.19 37.14 -25.10
CA THR A 489 -23.65 35.86 -24.64
C THR A 489 -22.87 35.12 -25.75
N GLN A 490 -23.27 35.27 -27.02
CA GLN A 490 -22.56 34.69 -28.17
C GLN A 490 -21.24 35.41 -28.47
N ASP A 491 -21.18 36.74 -28.34
CA ASP A 491 -19.93 37.49 -28.58
C ASP A 491 -18.86 37.20 -27.51
N VAL A 492 -19.29 37.03 -26.26
CA VAL A 492 -18.44 36.55 -25.15
C VAL A 492 -17.96 35.11 -25.38
N MET A 493 -18.79 34.27 -25.99
CA MET A 493 -18.42 32.91 -26.36
C MET A 493 -17.28 32.85 -27.38
N LEU A 494 -17.16 33.84 -28.26
CA LEU A 494 -16.13 33.88 -29.31
C LEU A 494 -14.73 34.26 -28.80
N HIS A 495 -14.60 34.90 -27.63
CA HIS A 495 -13.28 35.31 -27.11
C HIS A 495 -12.49 34.11 -26.54
N ALA A 496 -11.37 33.74 -27.18
CA ALA A 496 -10.70 32.45 -26.97
C ALA A 496 -10.15 32.18 -25.55
N ARG A 497 -9.85 33.22 -24.75
CA ARG A 497 -9.28 33.09 -23.40
C ARG A 497 -9.89 34.12 -22.44
N GLY A 498 -10.09 33.71 -21.19
CA GLY A 498 -10.44 34.62 -20.11
C GLY A 498 -11.48 34.07 -19.14
N GLU A 499 -11.79 34.91 -18.15
CA GLU A 499 -12.94 34.74 -17.28
C GLU A 499 -14.10 35.56 -17.85
N TRP A 500 -15.32 35.03 -17.77
CA TRP A 500 -16.52 35.79 -18.10
C TRP A 500 -17.23 36.17 -16.80
N ASN A 501 -17.21 37.46 -16.43
CA ASN A 501 -17.78 37.94 -15.17
C ASN A 501 -17.26 37.15 -13.94
N GLY A 502 -15.96 36.85 -13.93
CA GLY A 502 -15.30 36.02 -12.91
C GLY A 502 -15.64 34.52 -12.97
N CYS A 503 -16.35 34.07 -14.00
CA CYS A 503 -16.62 32.66 -14.26
C CYS A 503 -15.52 32.10 -15.16
N ARG A 504 -14.85 31.03 -14.75
CA ARG A 504 -13.83 30.41 -15.60
C ARG A 504 -14.47 29.73 -16.82
N LYS A 505 -13.96 30.07 -17.99
CA LYS A 505 -14.26 29.50 -19.31
C LYS A 505 -13.29 28.34 -19.59
N ALA A 506 -13.83 27.14 -19.80
CA ALA A 506 -13.07 26.02 -20.34
C ALA A 506 -13.34 25.96 -21.84
N ALA A 507 -12.31 25.94 -22.68
CA ALA A 507 -12.48 25.89 -24.13
C ALA A 507 -11.68 24.74 -24.75
N TYR A 508 -12.17 24.24 -25.87
CA TYR A 508 -11.41 23.38 -26.75
C TYR A 508 -11.68 23.74 -28.21
N TRP A 509 -10.73 23.37 -29.05
CA TRP A 509 -10.74 23.52 -30.48
C TRP A 509 -10.61 22.14 -31.11
N ARG A 510 -11.44 21.87 -32.11
CA ARG A 510 -11.22 20.73 -33.00
C ARG A 510 -10.24 21.18 -34.09
N VAL A 511 -9.10 20.50 -34.18
CA VAL A 511 -8.07 20.77 -35.19
C VAL A 511 -8.09 19.64 -36.20
N ASP A 512 -8.27 19.98 -37.47
CA ASP A 512 -8.09 19.07 -38.59
C ASP A 512 -6.91 19.58 -39.42
N GLU A 513 -5.80 18.83 -39.37
CA GLU A 513 -4.51 19.23 -39.92
C GLU A 513 -4.05 20.61 -39.43
N ALA A 514 -4.27 21.66 -40.24
CA ALA A 514 -3.89 23.05 -39.98
C ALA A 514 -5.07 23.97 -39.68
N ASN A 515 -6.32 23.50 -39.81
CA ASN A 515 -7.51 24.34 -39.68
C ASN A 515 -8.20 24.13 -38.33
N VAL A 516 -8.49 25.23 -37.65
CA VAL A 516 -9.39 25.25 -36.49
C VAL A 516 -10.82 25.19 -37.01
N LEU A 517 -11.46 24.03 -36.89
CA LEU A 517 -12.80 23.81 -37.46
C LEU A 517 -13.91 24.37 -36.57
N TRP A 518 -13.77 24.23 -35.25
CA TRP A 518 -14.83 24.59 -34.33
C TRP A 518 -14.30 24.79 -32.91
N GLN A 519 -14.93 25.72 -32.18
CA GLN A 519 -14.68 26.00 -30.77
C GLN A 519 -15.97 25.79 -29.98
N ALA A 520 -15.87 25.03 -28.88
CA ALA A 520 -16.98 24.82 -27.96
C ALA A 520 -16.59 25.26 -26.55
N PRO A 521 -16.93 26.50 -26.14
CA PRO A 521 -16.70 26.93 -24.78
C PRO A 521 -17.70 26.30 -23.80
N ARG A 522 -17.25 26.11 -22.57
CA ARG A 522 -18.08 25.79 -21.41
C ARG A 522 -17.78 26.77 -20.28
N PHE A 523 -18.81 27.38 -19.73
CA PHE A 523 -18.68 28.29 -18.60
C PHE A 523 -19.08 27.58 -17.32
N ILE A 524 -18.23 27.64 -16.30
CA ILE A 524 -18.59 27.13 -14.98
C ILE A 524 -18.87 28.35 -14.10
N LEU A 525 -20.15 28.52 -13.75
CA LEU A 525 -20.68 29.69 -13.06
C LEU A 525 -20.52 29.58 -11.53
N CYS A 526 -20.66 28.37 -10.99
CA CYS A 526 -20.53 28.05 -9.57
C CYS A 526 -20.07 26.60 -9.42
N GLY A 527 -19.44 26.24 -8.30
CA GLY A 527 -18.98 24.89 -8.00
C GLY A 527 -17.46 24.74 -7.94
N LYS A 528 -16.71 25.85 -7.99
CA LYS A 528 -15.24 25.88 -7.99
C LYS A 528 -14.65 26.28 -6.64
N LYS A 529 -15.46 26.81 -5.73
CA LYS A 529 -15.03 27.26 -4.41
C LYS A 529 -15.45 26.26 -3.34
N ALA A 530 -14.75 26.27 -2.21
CA ALA A 530 -15.06 25.42 -1.07
C ALA A 530 -16.47 25.64 -0.50
N ALA A 531 -16.97 26.88 -0.60
CA ALA A 531 -18.30 27.28 -0.14
C ALA A 531 -19.44 26.92 -1.12
N ASP A 532 -19.10 26.48 -2.33
CA ASP A 532 -20.12 26.10 -3.32
C ASP A 532 -20.61 24.68 -3.02
N ASP A 533 -21.88 24.56 -2.61
CA ASP A 533 -22.53 23.27 -2.32
C ASP A 533 -23.09 22.57 -3.57
N PHE A 534 -23.08 23.25 -4.71
CA PHE A 534 -23.58 22.75 -5.99
C PHE A 534 -22.77 23.33 -7.16
N LEU A 535 -22.94 22.73 -8.34
CA LEU A 535 -22.30 23.10 -9.58
C LEU A 535 -23.34 23.67 -10.54
N VAL A 536 -23.03 24.79 -11.17
CA VAL A 536 -23.77 25.32 -12.33
C VAL A 536 -22.80 25.58 -13.46
N ARG A 537 -23.14 25.10 -14.66
CA ARG A 537 -22.36 25.36 -15.86
C ARG A 537 -23.25 25.49 -17.09
N VAL A 538 -22.74 26.17 -18.09
CA VAL A 538 -23.42 26.48 -19.35
C VAL A 538 -22.52 26.01 -20.50
N ASP A 539 -23.06 25.19 -21.41
CA ASP A 539 -22.31 24.76 -22.60
C ASP A 539 -22.46 25.73 -23.76
N PHE A 540 -21.81 25.41 -24.89
CA PHE A 540 -21.83 26.23 -26.11
C PHE A 540 -23.23 26.34 -26.75
N GLY A 541 -24.12 25.38 -26.49
CA GLY A 541 -25.52 25.42 -26.90
C GLY A 541 -26.41 26.14 -25.88
N LEU A 542 -25.79 26.87 -24.95
CA LEU A 542 -26.41 27.53 -23.81
C LEU A 542 -27.14 26.57 -22.86
N LYS A 543 -26.93 25.26 -22.95
CA LYS A 543 -27.58 24.29 -22.09
C LYS A 543 -27.05 24.45 -20.67
N ILE A 544 -27.96 24.68 -19.72
CA ILE A 544 -27.61 24.82 -18.32
C ILE A 544 -27.61 23.44 -17.68
N CYS A 545 -26.53 23.13 -16.97
CA CYS A 545 -26.40 21.92 -16.17
C CYS A 545 -26.21 22.31 -14.72
N THR A 546 -27.07 21.78 -13.84
CA THR A 546 -26.96 22.02 -12.39
C THR A 546 -26.95 20.73 -11.58
N THR A 547 -26.20 20.74 -10.47
CA THR A 547 -26.25 19.69 -9.43
C THR A 547 -27.05 20.11 -8.19
N GLU A 548 -27.68 21.28 -8.24
CA GLU A 548 -28.67 21.72 -7.24
C GLU A 548 -29.76 20.66 -7.09
N ARG A 549 -30.14 20.36 -5.84
CA ARG A 549 -31.22 19.41 -5.58
C ARG A 549 -32.55 20.02 -6.00
N PRO A 550 -33.37 19.33 -6.82
CA PRO A 550 -34.67 19.86 -7.24
C PRO A 550 -35.59 20.07 -6.05
N VAL A 551 -36.26 21.22 -5.98
CA VAL A 551 -37.32 21.47 -5.00
C VAL A 551 -38.53 20.58 -5.32
N PRO A 552 -38.97 19.70 -4.40
CA PRO A 552 -40.11 18.82 -4.64
C PRO A 552 -41.37 19.60 -5.01
N ARG A 553 -42.19 19.02 -5.89
CA ARG A 553 -43.52 19.55 -6.29
C ARG A 553 -43.51 20.84 -7.11
N LYS A 554 -42.35 21.41 -7.44
CA LYS A 554 -42.22 22.56 -8.35
C LYS A 554 -42.16 22.10 -9.80
N ARG A 555 -43.02 22.68 -10.65
CA ARG A 555 -43.12 22.32 -12.08
C ARG A 555 -42.18 23.14 -12.95
N ARG A 556 -42.10 24.45 -12.70
CA ARG A 556 -41.27 25.36 -13.48
C ARG A 556 -39.79 25.19 -13.12
N PRO A 557 -38.86 25.25 -14.09
CA PRO A 557 -37.43 25.07 -13.83
C PRO A 557 -36.82 26.08 -12.86
N ASP A 558 -37.24 27.34 -12.93
CA ASP A 558 -36.81 28.44 -12.04
C ASP A 558 -37.24 28.20 -10.59
N GLU A 559 -38.46 27.70 -10.39
CA GLU A 559 -38.95 27.31 -9.07
C GLU A 559 -38.32 26.00 -8.58
N ARG A 560 -37.88 25.14 -9.50
CA ARG A 560 -37.29 23.84 -9.18
C ARG A 560 -35.81 23.96 -8.80
N TYR A 561 -35.09 24.91 -9.39
CA TYR A 561 -33.67 25.19 -9.14
C TYR A 561 -33.46 26.69 -8.83
N PRO A 562 -34.02 27.19 -7.72
CA PRO A 562 -34.02 28.62 -7.43
C PRO A 562 -32.62 29.22 -7.30
N GLN A 563 -31.63 28.48 -6.78
CA GLN A 563 -30.26 28.99 -6.64
C GLN A 563 -29.58 29.10 -8.01
N THR A 564 -29.78 28.11 -8.88
CA THR A 564 -29.30 28.11 -10.26
C THR A 564 -29.92 29.25 -11.05
N ALA A 565 -31.23 29.45 -10.94
CA ALA A 565 -31.93 30.54 -11.62
C ALA A 565 -31.41 31.91 -11.15
N ALA A 566 -31.31 32.13 -9.84
CA ALA A 566 -30.80 33.37 -9.27
C ALA A 566 -29.35 33.67 -9.72
N LEU A 567 -28.47 32.65 -9.72
CA LEU A 567 -27.09 32.79 -10.16
C LEU A 567 -27.01 33.18 -11.65
N ILE A 568 -27.82 32.53 -12.48
CA ILE A 568 -27.83 32.82 -13.92
C ILE A 568 -28.36 34.23 -14.16
N HIS A 569 -29.45 34.64 -13.51
CA HIS A 569 -29.93 36.02 -13.56
C HIS A 569 -28.83 37.01 -13.16
N GLN A 570 -28.13 36.76 -12.05
CA GLN A 570 -27.04 37.62 -11.59
C GLN A 570 -25.91 37.74 -12.63
N LYS A 571 -25.53 36.64 -13.29
CA LYS A 571 -24.42 36.62 -14.23
C LYS A 571 -24.78 37.16 -15.61
N VAL A 572 -26.01 36.92 -16.08
CA VAL A 572 -26.53 37.41 -17.36
C VAL A 572 -26.82 38.90 -17.27
N VAL A 573 -27.43 39.39 -16.18
CA VAL A 573 -27.71 40.83 -16.01
C VAL A 573 -26.43 41.65 -15.81
N ALA A 574 -25.38 41.04 -15.26
CA ALA A 574 -24.08 41.69 -15.08
C ALA A 574 -23.20 41.68 -16.34
N ALA A 575 -23.57 40.91 -17.37
CA ALA A 575 -22.87 40.89 -18.66
C ALA A 575 -23.44 42.00 -19.55
#